data_AF-G4MAI5-F1
#
_entry.id   AF-G4MAI5-F1
#
_cell.length_a   1.000
_cell.length_b   1.000
_cell.length_c   1.000
_cell.angle_alpha   90.00
_cell.angle_beta   90.00
_cell.angle_gamma   90.00
#
_symmetry.space_group_name_H-M   'P 1'
#
loop_
_entity.id
_entity.type
_entity.pdbx_description
1 polymer ?
#
loop_
_entity_poly.entity_id
_entity_poly.type
_entity_poly.pdbx_seq_one_letter_code
_entity_poly.pdbx_strand_id
1 'polypeptide(L)'
;MSAGATSVVRGCRPGSRERSRGSYASFQDVADATARSQARRYRLSVQRQLTLDLGTPPPATFDNFFAAGNHELISRLRKLEGALAAGPVADRTFYVWGEPGSGRSHLLQALIHEANGHGRYLGPQSALNAFGFDPCVTLYAIDDCDRLSPAQQIALFNLFNEVRAHPVSALVATGNDAPLALTVREDLRTRLGWGLVFHLQPLSDEAKASVLKHAARERGIVLAEDVPGYLLTHFRRDMPSLMALLDELDRFSLEQKRAVTRPLLRAMPQQSGRATPLVPATTEDAAAQALAEPRDLLGDPLGLPAAGQRPDPLQVECAPMNLTLFDLDHTLIPTDSDHEWGRFMVKLGIVDADSFARQNDAFYADYKAGVLDINAYLHAMLAPLAKYSCEQLTDWHAQFMREVINPHIMPAAVTLVREHQDNGDFCCLVTATNAFITAPIAEAFGIETLIACEVETVGDHPQGALTGRPSGTPSYREGKIVRVEQWLASLGKKLDDFKHSYFYSDSHNDIPLLERVTDPVATNPDDTLRAHAQAKGWRILNLFDTRD
;
A
#
# COMPACT_ATOMS: atom_id res chain seq x y z
N MET A 1 6.99 91.57 -9.11
CA MET A 1 8.33 91.01 -8.82
C MET A 1 8.51 91.05 -7.32
N SER A 2 8.20 89.89 -6.78
CA SER A 2 7.14 89.74 -5.78
C SER A 2 6.77 88.27 -5.76
N ALA A 3 6.22 87.83 -4.63
CA ALA A 3 4.93 87.15 -4.50
C ALA A 3 4.57 86.00 -5.44
N GLY A 4 3.85 85.02 -4.84
CA GLY A 4 2.78 84.29 -5.52
C GLY A 4 3.16 82.83 -5.75
N ALA A 5 2.81 81.90 -4.88
CA ALA A 5 1.45 81.46 -4.57
C ALA A 5 0.71 80.90 -5.80
N THR A 6 0.61 79.56 -5.78
CA THR A 6 -0.63 78.78 -5.95
C THR A 6 -1.39 78.76 -7.28
N SER A 7 -1.69 77.51 -7.66
CA SER A 7 -3.03 76.99 -7.97
C SER A 7 -3.64 77.25 -9.35
N VAL A 8 -3.81 76.16 -10.12
CA VAL A 8 -5.09 75.46 -10.45
C VAL A 8 -5.96 76.23 -11.45
N VAL A 9 -6.44 75.53 -12.49
CA VAL A 9 -7.87 75.30 -12.80
C VAL A 9 -8.03 74.58 -14.16
N ARG A 10 -8.79 73.47 -14.08
CA ARG A 10 -9.80 72.87 -15.00
C ARG A 10 -9.88 73.47 -16.42
N GLY A 11 -9.96 72.70 -17.51
CA GLY A 11 -10.76 71.50 -17.75
C GLY A 11 -11.93 71.84 -18.68
N CYS A 12 -12.09 71.12 -19.81
CA CYS A 12 -13.38 70.76 -20.44
C CYS A 12 -13.18 70.08 -21.82
N ARG A 13 -14.00 69.05 -22.04
CA ARG A 13 -14.23 68.23 -23.27
C ARG A 13 -15.06 69.05 -24.32
N PRO A 14 -15.73 68.53 -25.40
CA PRO A 14 -15.96 67.13 -25.87
C PRO A 14 -16.09 66.89 -27.41
N GLY A 15 -16.25 65.59 -27.79
CA GLY A 15 -16.98 65.00 -28.96
C GLY A 15 -16.60 65.42 -30.40
N SER A 16 -16.86 64.68 -31.49
CA SER A 16 -17.53 63.40 -31.78
C SER A 16 -17.55 63.17 -33.32
N ARG A 17 -17.47 61.90 -33.80
CA ARG A 17 -17.95 61.33 -35.11
C ARG A 17 -17.33 61.88 -36.43
N GLU A 18 -17.21 61.19 -37.57
CA GLU A 18 -17.36 59.82 -38.08
C GLU A 18 -16.79 59.82 -39.54
N ARG A 19 -16.15 58.71 -39.98
CA ARG A 19 -16.10 58.12 -41.36
C ARG A 19 -15.55 58.97 -42.53
N SER A 20 -14.87 58.47 -43.57
CA SER A 20 -14.37 57.15 -44.03
C SER A 20 -13.54 57.38 -45.32
N ARG A 21 -12.92 56.30 -45.84
CA ARG A 21 -12.12 56.13 -47.08
C ARG A 21 -10.62 56.38 -46.85
N GLY A 22 -9.69 55.43 -46.95
CA GLY A 22 -9.68 54.18 -47.70
C GLY A 22 -8.54 54.26 -48.72
N SER A 23 -7.36 53.74 -48.37
CA SER A 23 -6.26 53.46 -49.31
C SER A 23 -5.60 52.16 -48.89
N TYR A 24 -5.71 51.15 -49.76
CA TYR A 24 -5.15 49.81 -49.60
C TYR A 24 -3.63 49.88 -49.75
N ALA A 25 -2.89 49.53 -48.69
CA ALA A 25 -1.49 49.16 -48.79
C ALA A 25 -1.38 47.68 -49.16
N SER A 26 -0.45 47.38 -50.07
CA SER A 26 -0.27 46.07 -50.70
C SER A 26 0.22 44.99 -49.72
N PHE A 27 -0.15 43.74 -49.97
CA PHE A 27 0.24 42.56 -49.20
C PHE A 27 1.76 42.27 -49.19
N GLN A 28 2.59 43.04 -49.90
CA GLN A 28 4.05 42.86 -49.94
C GLN A 28 4.78 43.52 -48.76
N ASP A 29 4.25 44.61 -48.19
CA ASP A 29 5.00 45.43 -47.21
C ASP A 29 5.01 44.85 -45.78
N VAL A 30 4.15 43.88 -45.49
CA VAL A 30 4.11 43.19 -44.18
C VAL A 30 5.11 42.02 -44.13
N ALA A 31 5.54 41.50 -45.28
CA ALA A 31 6.48 40.38 -45.34
C ALA A 31 7.93 40.81 -44.97
N ASP A 32 8.36 42.00 -45.38
CA ASP A 32 9.75 42.46 -45.18
C ASP A 32 10.04 43.05 -43.79
N ALA A 33 9.02 43.54 -43.08
CA ALA A 33 9.18 44.04 -41.70
C ALA A 33 9.38 42.90 -40.68
N THR A 34 8.97 41.68 -41.03
CA THR A 34 9.08 40.49 -40.15
C THR A 34 10.46 39.83 -40.28
N ALA A 35 11.16 40.01 -41.40
CA ALA A 35 12.48 39.42 -41.65
C ALA A 35 13.62 40.16 -40.91
N ARG A 36 13.48 41.47 -40.64
CA ARG A 36 14.55 42.28 -40.01
C ARG A 36 14.51 42.34 -38.48
N SER A 37 13.43 41.89 -37.85
CA SER A 37 13.33 41.77 -36.38
C SER A 37 13.87 40.44 -35.83
N GLN A 38 14.09 39.44 -36.69
CA GLN A 38 14.65 38.13 -36.32
C GLN A 38 16.19 38.09 -36.36
N ALA A 39 16.85 39.06 -36.99
CA ALA A 39 18.31 39.05 -37.18
C ALA A 39 19.14 39.61 -35.99
N ARG A 40 18.52 39.96 -34.85
CA ARG A 40 19.20 40.49 -33.64
C ARG A 40 19.14 39.57 -32.41
N ARG A 41 18.87 38.28 -32.61
CA ARG A 41 18.88 37.25 -31.54
C ARG A 41 19.79 36.06 -31.78
N TYR A 42 20.74 36.14 -32.70
CA TYR A 42 21.87 35.20 -32.73
C TYR A 42 22.88 35.56 -31.63
N ARG A 43 22.51 35.31 -30.37
CA ARG A 43 23.51 34.93 -29.38
C ARG A 43 24.06 33.60 -29.88
N LEU A 44 25.38 33.54 -30.08
CA LEU A 44 26.14 32.31 -30.26
C LEU A 44 25.60 31.26 -29.29
N SER A 45 24.77 30.33 -29.78
CA SER A 45 24.46 29.12 -29.06
C SER A 45 25.76 28.33 -29.11
N VAL A 46 26.57 28.48 -28.06
CA VAL A 46 27.70 27.60 -27.81
C VAL A 46 27.14 26.19 -27.96
N GLN A 47 27.55 25.47 -29.00
CA GLN A 47 27.30 24.04 -29.09
C GLN A 47 27.94 23.45 -27.84
N ARG A 48 27.11 23.17 -26.82
CA ARG A 48 27.52 22.35 -25.69
C ARG A 48 27.87 21.01 -26.31
N GLN A 49 29.16 20.73 -26.38
CA GLN A 49 29.65 19.42 -26.77
C GLN A 49 29.09 18.45 -25.72
N LEU A 50 28.07 17.68 -26.12
CA LEU A 50 27.51 16.63 -25.30
C LEU A 50 28.65 15.64 -25.04
N THR A 51 29.12 15.59 -23.80
CA THR A 51 30.04 14.55 -23.36
C THR A 51 29.31 13.23 -23.51
N LEU A 52 29.89 12.31 -24.29
CA LEU A 52 29.42 10.94 -24.35
C LEU A 52 29.64 10.32 -22.97
N ASP A 53 28.56 10.20 -22.19
CA ASP A 53 28.56 9.69 -20.82
C ASP A 53 28.87 8.17 -20.87
N LEU A 54 30.16 7.83 -20.88
CA LEU A 54 30.66 6.45 -20.86
C LEU A 54 30.93 5.95 -19.43
N GLY A 55 30.78 6.80 -18.42
CA GLY A 55 30.95 6.43 -17.02
C GLY A 55 29.63 5.94 -16.44
N THR A 56 29.38 4.64 -16.44
CA THR A 56 28.43 4.08 -15.47
C THR A 56 29.01 4.29 -14.08
N PRO A 57 28.28 4.89 -13.12
CA PRO A 57 28.76 4.98 -11.75
C PRO A 57 29.12 3.58 -11.26
N PRO A 58 30.23 3.43 -10.51
CA PRO A 58 30.68 2.12 -10.06
C PRO A 58 29.55 1.45 -9.26
N PRO A 59 29.34 0.13 -9.43
CA PRO A 59 28.30 -0.57 -8.70
C PRO A 59 28.53 -0.44 -7.20
N ALA A 60 27.45 -0.39 -6.42
CA ALA A 60 27.54 -0.49 -4.97
C ALA A 60 28.07 -1.89 -4.62
N THR A 61 29.20 -1.95 -3.92
CA THR A 61 29.84 -3.19 -3.46
C THR A 61 30.18 -3.06 -1.97
N PHE A 62 30.54 -4.15 -1.32
CA PHE A 62 30.99 -4.04 0.08
C PHE A 62 32.38 -3.40 0.20
N ASP A 63 33.17 -3.38 -0.87
CA ASP A 63 34.53 -2.82 -0.84
C ASP A 63 34.52 -1.29 -0.93
N ASN A 64 33.52 -0.71 -1.59
CA ASN A 64 33.26 0.73 -1.56
C ASN A 64 32.26 1.16 -0.46
N PHE A 65 31.87 0.25 0.44
CA PHE A 65 31.07 0.56 1.63
C PHE A 65 31.96 0.83 2.85
N PHE A 66 31.75 1.98 3.50
CA PHE A 66 32.50 2.34 4.70
C PHE A 66 31.80 1.84 5.97
N ALA A 67 32.40 0.87 6.64
CA ALA A 67 31.79 0.22 7.80
C ALA A 67 31.50 1.17 8.97
N ALA A 68 32.43 2.04 9.34
CA ALA A 68 32.27 3.12 10.32
C ALA A 68 31.50 2.75 11.61
N GLY A 69 31.72 1.54 12.16
CA GLY A 69 31.01 1.03 13.34
C GLY A 69 30.11 -0.18 13.04
N ASN A 70 29.71 -0.37 11.79
CA ASN A 70 28.83 -1.43 11.32
C ASN A 70 29.57 -2.74 10.93
N HIS A 71 30.75 -2.99 11.50
CA HIS A 71 31.64 -4.09 11.08
C HIS A 71 31.02 -5.49 11.26
N GLU A 72 30.23 -5.69 12.33
CA GLU A 72 29.57 -6.97 12.57
C GLU A 72 28.53 -7.26 11.49
N LEU A 73 27.62 -6.31 11.22
CA LEU A 73 26.60 -6.42 10.18
C LEU A 73 27.24 -6.78 8.84
N ILE A 74 28.26 -6.03 8.43
CA ILE A 74 28.94 -6.24 7.14
C ILE A 74 29.64 -7.59 7.11
N SER A 75 30.30 -8.00 8.19
CA SER A 75 30.95 -9.32 8.24
C SER A 75 29.95 -10.46 8.13
N ARG A 76 28.72 -10.31 8.67
CA ARG A 76 27.67 -11.32 8.56
C ARG A 76 27.08 -11.36 7.16
N LEU A 77 26.78 -10.19 6.59
CA LEU A 77 26.24 -10.08 5.23
C LEU A 77 27.20 -10.66 4.17
N ARG A 78 28.51 -10.32 4.23
CA ARG A 78 29.52 -10.88 3.31
C ARG A 78 29.68 -12.40 3.40
N LYS A 79 29.35 -13.01 4.55
CA LYS A 79 29.46 -14.45 4.77
C LYS A 79 28.16 -15.21 4.45
N LEU A 80 27.06 -14.49 4.22
CA LEU A 80 25.73 -15.07 4.12
C LEU A 80 25.61 -16.05 2.94
N GLU A 81 26.03 -15.63 1.74
CA GLU A 81 25.96 -16.47 0.55
C GLU A 81 26.81 -17.74 0.68
N GLY A 82 28.06 -17.60 1.15
CA GLY A 82 28.93 -18.74 1.40
C GLY A 82 28.38 -19.68 2.48
N ALA A 83 27.70 -19.14 3.49
CA ALA A 83 27.05 -19.94 4.53
C ALA A 83 25.84 -20.71 3.99
N LEU A 84 25.01 -20.08 3.14
CA LEU A 84 23.88 -20.74 2.47
C LEU A 84 24.34 -21.90 1.57
N ALA A 85 25.46 -21.71 0.86
CA ALA A 85 26.05 -22.75 0.02
C ALA A 85 26.61 -23.94 0.83
N ALA A 86 27.05 -23.71 2.08
CA ALA A 86 27.58 -24.75 2.95
C ALA A 86 26.49 -25.59 3.66
N GLY A 87 25.25 -25.11 3.70
CA GLY A 87 24.12 -25.82 4.27
C GLY A 87 23.09 -24.89 4.94
N PRO A 88 22.07 -25.45 5.62
CA PRO A 88 21.02 -24.69 6.28
C PRO A 88 21.59 -23.76 7.37
N VAL A 89 21.46 -22.46 7.17
CA VAL A 89 21.86 -21.44 8.16
C VAL A 89 20.64 -21.09 9.03
N ALA A 90 20.83 -21.05 10.35
CA ALA A 90 19.78 -20.65 11.29
C ALA A 90 19.48 -19.14 11.22
N ASP A 91 20.53 -18.32 11.13
CA ASP A 91 20.46 -16.85 11.12
C ASP A 91 20.45 -16.28 9.69
N ARG A 92 19.40 -16.58 8.92
CA ARG A 92 19.33 -16.22 7.48
C ARG A 92 18.34 -15.11 7.13
N THR A 93 17.66 -14.57 8.13
CA THR A 93 16.78 -13.41 7.98
C THR A 93 17.37 -12.22 8.71
N PHE A 94 17.51 -11.11 8.00
CA PHE A 94 18.10 -9.88 8.52
C PHE A 94 17.12 -8.73 8.34
N TYR A 95 17.01 -7.89 9.35
CA TYR A 95 16.36 -6.61 9.25
C TYR A 95 17.33 -5.50 9.64
N VAL A 96 17.63 -4.60 8.71
CA VAL A 96 18.57 -3.49 8.91
C VAL A 96 17.83 -2.17 8.86
N TRP A 97 17.83 -1.44 9.95
CA TRP A 97 17.20 -0.12 10.03
C TRP A 97 18.21 0.96 10.32
N GLY A 98 17.92 2.21 9.98
CA GLY A 98 18.79 3.36 10.22
C GLY A 98 18.23 4.60 9.55
N GLU A 99 18.79 5.78 9.80
CA GLU A 99 18.22 7.02 9.25
C GLU A 99 18.38 7.11 7.73
N PRO A 100 17.56 7.92 7.03
CA PRO A 100 17.76 8.20 5.61
C PRO A 100 19.20 8.66 5.29
N GLY A 101 19.83 8.00 4.32
CA GLY A 101 21.22 8.29 3.94
C GLY A 101 22.30 7.56 4.75
N SER A 102 21.92 6.65 5.65
CA SER A 102 22.84 5.74 6.39
C SER A 102 23.52 4.69 5.50
N GLY A 103 22.97 4.40 4.31
CA GLY A 103 23.55 3.46 3.33
C GLY A 103 22.85 2.11 3.21
N ARG A 104 21.61 1.98 3.71
CA ARG A 104 20.81 0.74 3.62
C ARG A 104 20.70 0.19 2.20
N SER A 105 20.30 1.03 1.24
CA SER A 105 20.17 0.64 -0.17
C SER A 105 21.50 0.23 -0.78
N HIS A 106 22.60 0.88 -0.38
CA HIS A 106 23.95 0.51 -0.82
C HIS A 106 24.32 -0.89 -0.34
N LEU A 107 24.03 -1.23 0.92
CA LEU A 107 24.29 -2.56 1.46
C LEU A 107 23.48 -3.64 0.75
N LEU A 108 22.20 -3.39 0.46
CA LEU A 108 21.38 -4.35 -0.28
C LEU A 108 21.88 -4.54 -1.72
N GLN A 109 22.25 -3.45 -2.39
CA GLN A 109 22.81 -3.52 -3.75
C GLN A 109 24.16 -4.25 -3.77
N ALA A 110 25.02 -4.02 -2.77
CA ALA A 110 26.28 -4.74 -2.59
C ALA A 110 26.06 -6.25 -2.39
N LEU A 111 25.05 -6.61 -1.61
CA LEU A 111 24.68 -7.99 -1.36
C LEU A 111 24.18 -8.70 -2.62
N ILE A 112 23.34 -8.02 -3.42
CA ILE A 112 22.85 -8.55 -4.71
C ILE A 112 23.97 -8.64 -5.74
N HIS A 113 24.91 -7.70 -5.72
CA HIS A 113 26.09 -7.73 -6.57
C HIS A 113 26.99 -8.94 -6.26
N GLU A 114 27.22 -9.27 -4.98
CA GLU A 114 27.96 -10.49 -4.60
C GLU A 114 27.22 -11.77 -5.02
N ALA A 115 25.89 -11.81 -4.91
CA ALA A 115 25.07 -12.98 -5.26
C ALA A 115 25.07 -13.36 -6.77
N ASN A 116 25.73 -12.57 -7.62
CA ASN A 116 26.04 -12.87 -9.02
C ASN A 116 24.87 -13.47 -9.84
N GLY A 117 23.68 -12.87 -9.71
CA GLY A 117 22.47 -13.26 -10.46
C GLY A 117 21.50 -14.22 -9.73
N HIS A 118 21.88 -14.75 -8.56
CA HIS A 118 21.00 -15.57 -7.71
C HIS A 118 20.25 -14.75 -6.64
N GLY A 119 20.44 -13.43 -6.65
CA GLY A 119 19.77 -12.49 -5.78
C GLY A 119 18.63 -11.75 -6.48
N ARG A 120 17.56 -11.45 -5.74
CA ARG A 120 16.45 -10.60 -6.18
C ARG A 120 16.36 -9.35 -5.32
N TYR A 121 16.44 -8.18 -5.96
CA TYR A 121 16.25 -6.89 -5.32
C TYR A 121 14.80 -6.42 -5.48
N LEU A 122 14.16 -6.08 -4.38
CA LEU A 122 12.76 -5.66 -4.30
C LEU A 122 12.64 -4.37 -3.50
N GLY A 123 11.66 -3.55 -3.83
CA GLY A 123 11.33 -2.34 -3.09
C GLY A 123 9.96 -1.78 -3.50
N PRO A 124 9.61 -0.54 -3.10
CA PRO A 124 8.30 0.06 -3.38
C PRO A 124 7.98 0.18 -4.88
N GLN A 125 9.02 0.31 -5.70
CA GLN A 125 8.92 0.40 -7.16
C GLN A 125 8.80 -0.97 -7.86
N SER A 126 8.95 -2.08 -7.13
CA SER A 126 8.84 -3.42 -7.69
C SER A 126 7.37 -3.81 -7.87
N ALA A 127 7.07 -4.44 -9.00
CA ALA A 127 5.74 -5.00 -9.24
C ALA A 127 5.40 -6.09 -8.20
N LEU A 128 4.11 -6.22 -7.87
CA LEU A 128 3.65 -7.12 -6.80
C LEU A 128 4.06 -8.59 -7.05
N ASN A 129 4.02 -9.04 -8.30
CA ASN A 129 4.43 -10.39 -8.68
C ASN A 129 5.92 -10.68 -8.45
N ALA A 130 6.77 -9.65 -8.36
CA ALA A 130 8.20 -9.83 -8.11
C ALA A 130 8.48 -10.33 -6.68
N PHE A 131 7.54 -10.13 -5.75
CA PHE A 131 7.59 -10.64 -4.37
C PHE A 131 7.25 -12.14 -4.27
N GLY A 132 6.92 -12.80 -5.39
CA GLY A 132 6.73 -14.26 -5.40
C GLY A 132 8.01 -15.01 -5.05
N PHE A 133 7.86 -16.08 -4.28
CA PHE A 133 8.96 -17.00 -4.00
C PHE A 133 9.36 -17.76 -5.26
N ASP A 134 10.66 -17.95 -5.43
CA ASP A 134 11.30 -18.59 -6.57
C ASP A 134 12.43 -19.47 -6.03
N PRO A 135 12.34 -20.81 -6.16
CA PRO A 135 13.35 -21.73 -5.66
C PRO A 135 14.76 -21.51 -6.24
N CYS A 136 14.88 -20.81 -7.37
CA CYS A 136 16.18 -20.50 -7.99
C CYS A 136 16.87 -19.30 -7.34
N VAL A 137 16.15 -18.52 -6.52
CA VAL A 137 16.67 -17.33 -5.84
C VAL A 137 17.14 -17.71 -4.45
N THR A 138 18.45 -17.53 -4.22
CA THR A 138 19.09 -17.82 -2.93
C THR A 138 19.01 -16.63 -1.99
N LEU A 139 18.79 -15.43 -2.52
CA LEU A 139 18.82 -14.21 -1.72
C LEU A 139 17.75 -13.20 -2.14
N TYR A 140 16.95 -12.76 -1.17
CA TYR A 140 15.99 -11.68 -1.34
C TYR A 140 16.46 -10.43 -0.59
N ALA A 141 16.69 -9.34 -1.31
CA ALA A 141 17.01 -8.03 -0.74
C ALA A 141 15.80 -7.11 -0.87
N ILE A 142 15.23 -6.66 0.25
CA ILE A 142 14.01 -5.86 0.30
C ILE A 142 14.34 -4.47 0.85
N ASP A 143 14.23 -3.46 0.00
CA ASP A 143 14.53 -2.08 0.36
C ASP A 143 13.28 -1.31 0.80
N ASP A 144 13.49 -0.32 1.67
CA ASP A 144 12.48 0.62 2.16
C ASP A 144 11.13 -0.04 2.53
N CYS A 145 11.15 -1.02 3.44
CA CYS A 145 9.96 -1.76 3.87
C CYS A 145 8.84 -0.85 4.41
N ASP A 146 9.19 0.28 5.02
CA ASP A 146 8.24 1.29 5.50
C ASP A 146 7.47 2.02 4.39
N ARG A 147 7.93 1.91 3.13
CA ARG A 147 7.30 2.57 1.98
C ARG A 147 6.54 1.61 1.07
N LEU A 148 6.49 0.32 1.42
CA LEU A 148 5.74 -0.67 0.67
C LEU A 148 4.24 -0.41 0.77
N SER A 149 3.53 -0.57 -0.34
CA SER A 149 2.07 -0.53 -0.35
C SER A 149 1.48 -1.65 0.51
N PRO A 150 0.22 -1.52 0.98
CA PRO A 150 -0.42 -2.60 1.76
C PRO A 150 -0.34 -3.97 1.05
N ALA A 151 -0.58 -4.02 -0.26
CA ALA A 151 -0.46 -5.25 -1.04
C ALA A 151 0.97 -5.80 -1.07
N GLN A 152 1.98 -4.94 -1.26
CA GLN A 152 3.39 -5.35 -1.22
C GLN A 152 3.80 -5.85 0.17
N GLN A 153 3.25 -5.28 1.26
CA GLN A 153 3.49 -5.77 2.61
C GLN A 153 2.92 -7.18 2.83
N ILE A 154 1.74 -7.47 2.28
CA ILE A 154 1.16 -8.83 2.26
C ILE A 154 2.08 -9.78 1.51
N ALA A 155 2.49 -9.40 0.30
CA ALA A 155 3.35 -10.23 -0.53
C ALA A 155 4.71 -10.48 0.12
N LEU A 156 5.30 -9.47 0.76
CA LEU A 156 6.54 -9.61 1.54
C LEU A 156 6.37 -10.54 2.74
N PHE A 157 5.25 -10.46 3.46
CA PHE A 157 4.98 -11.38 4.56
C PHE A 157 4.90 -12.83 4.07
N ASN A 158 4.23 -13.08 2.95
CA ASN A 158 4.16 -14.41 2.34
C ASN A 158 5.54 -14.88 1.89
N LEU A 159 6.31 -14.03 1.22
CA LEU A 159 7.69 -14.31 0.82
C LEU A 159 8.57 -14.67 2.02
N PHE A 160 8.42 -13.97 3.15
CA PHE A 160 9.16 -14.28 4.37
C PHE A 160 8.85 -15.69 4.88
N ASN A 161 7.58 -16.09 4.88
CA ASN A 161 7.18 -17.42 5.32
C ASN A 161 7.73 -18.51 4.37
N GLU A 162 7.73 -18.26 3.06
CA GLU A 162 8.30 -19.18 2.06
C GLU A 162 9.83 -19.32 2.20
N VAL A 163 10.56 -18.21 2.34
CA VAL A 163 12.02 -18.21 2.58
C VAL A 163 12.36 -18.92 3.89
N ARG A 164 11.48 -18.82 4.90
CA ARG A 164 11.64 -19.56 6.16
C ARG A 164 11.39 -21.06 5.98
N ALA A 165 10.43 -21.46 5.14
CA ALA A 165 10.18 -22.88 4.83
C ALA A 165 11.32 -23.51 4.01
N HIS A 166 12.03 -22.72 3.21
CA HIS A 166 13.11 -23.18 2.32
C HIS A 166 14.50 -22.84 2.87
N PRO A 167 15.26 -23.81 3.40
CA PRO A 167 16.54 -23.55 4.09
C PRO A 167 17.68 -23.03 3.22
N VAL A 168 17.49 -22.99 1.89
CA VAL A 168 18.48 -22.56 0.90
C VAL A 168 18.39 -21.08 0.53
N SER A 169 17.36 -20.37 0.99
CA SER A 169 17.13 -18.96 0.67
C SER A 169 17.26 -18.09 1.91
N ALA A 170 17.80 -16.87 1.76
CA ALA A 170 17.88 -15.84 2.79
C ALA A 170 17.08 -14.60 2.40
N LEU A 171 16.70 -13.81 3.41
CA LEU A 171 15.99 -12.54 3.22
C LEU A 171 16.65 -11.44 4.06
N VAL A 172 17.01 -10.33 3.40
CA VAL A 172 17.57 -9.14 4.03
C VAL A 172 16.65 -7.97 3.71
N ALA A 173 15.96 -7.47 4.73
CA ALA A 173 15.03 -6.37 4.61
C ALA A 173 15.58 -5.10 5.28
N THR A 174 15.16 -3.93 4.82
CA THR A 174 15.59 -2.66 5.41
C THR A 174 14.45 -1.68 5.62
N GLY A 175 14.63 -0.72 6.53
CA GLY A 175 13.66 0.36 6.73
C GLY A 175 14.20 1.53 7.54
N ASN A 176 13.35 2.54 7.73
CA ASN A 176 13.70 3.76 8.45
C ASN A 176 13.80 3.61 9.98
N ASP A 177 13.09 2.65 10.56
CA ASP A 177 12.94 2.53 12.02
C ASP A 177 13.13 1.09 12.51
N ALA A 178 13.42 0.93 13.81
CA ALA A 178 13.43 -0.40 14.43
C ALA A 178 12.07 -1.10 14.26
N PRO A 179 12.01 -2.45 14.21
CA PRO A 179 10.77 -3.18 13.94
C PRO A 179 9.58 -2.69 14.76
N LEU A 180 9.74 -2.50 16.08
CA LEU A 180 8.68 -2.03 16.97
C LEU A 180 8.04 -0.69 16.55
N ALA A 181 8.86 0.24 16.03
CA ALA A 181 8.45 1.57 15.60
C ALA A 181 8.13 1.65 14.09
N LEU A 182 8.44 0.60 13.33
CA LEU A 182 8.23 0.56 11.89
C LEU A 182 6.74 0.57 11.56
N THR A 183 6.31 1.54 10.74
CA THR A 183 4.91 1.68 10.35
C THR A 183 4.57 0.75 9.18
N VAL A 184 4.44 -0.54 9.50
CA VAL A 184 3.99 -1.61 8.60
C VAL A 184 2.96 -2.49 9.31
N ARG A 185 2.28 -3.36 8.54
CA ARG A 185 1.35 -4.39 9.04
C ARG A 185 2.00 -5.17 10.19
N GLU A 186 1.23 -5.44 11.23
CA GLU A 186 1.75 -6.00 12.50
C GLU A 186 2.41 -7.38 12.32
N ASP A 187 1.83 -8.23 11.48
CA ASP A 187 2.39 -9.54 11.18
C ASP A 187 3.73 -9.46 10.42
N LEU A 188 3.88 -8.55 9.46
CA LEU A 188 5.14 -8.27 8.80
C LEU A 188 6.15 -7.70 9.79
N ARG A 189 5.72 -6.78 10.65
CA ARG A 189 6.55 -6.19 11.71
C ARG A 189 7.15 -7.25 12.62
N THR A 190 6.33 -8.20 13.09
CA THR A 190 6.80 -9.29 13.95
C THR A 190 7.75 -10.22 13.20
N ARG A 191 7.50 -10.52 11.92
CA ARG A 191 8.43 -11.31 11.07
C ARG A 191 9.78 -10.63 10.90
N LEU A 192 9.78 -9.33 10.59
CA LEU A 192 11.01 -8.53 10.46
C LEU A 192 11.79 -8.46 11.79
N GLY A 193 11.08 -8.43 12.92
CA GLY A 193 11.68 -8.46 14.26
C GLY A 193 12.13 -9.83 14.76
N TRP A 194 11.76 -10.92 14.08
CA TRP A 194 12.06 -12.29 14.51
C TRP A 194 13.42 -12.82 14.02
N GLY A 195 13.98 -12.19 12.99
CA GLY A 195 15.34 -12.45 12.50
C GLY A 195 16.42 -11.63 13.24
N LEU A 196 17.59 -11.53 12.65
CA LEU A 196 18.67 -10.66 13.15
C LEU A 196 18.36 -9.20 12.84
N VAL A 197 18.22 -8.37 13.87
CA VAL A 197 17.96 -6.94 13.75
C VAL A 197 19.23 -6.13 13.98
N PHE A 198 19.62 -5.30 13.01
CA PHE A 198 20.78 -4.41 13.11
C PHE A 198 20.39 -2.95 12.91
N HIS A 199 20.94 -2.08 13.74
CA HIS A 199 20.90 -0.64 13.54
C HIS A 199 22.13 -0.19 12.74
N LEU A 200 21.91 0.39 11.57
CA LEU A 200 22.93 0.92 10.68
C LEU A 200 23.30 2.34 11.12
N GLN A 201 24.47 2.47 11.75
CA GLN A 201 24.97 3.74 12.24
C GLN A 201 25.31 4.68 11.07
N PRO A 202 24.86 5.94 11.10
CA PRO A 202 25.20 6.92 10.08
C PRO A 202 26.69 7.30 10.17
N LEU A 203 27.26 7.69 9.04
CA LEU A 203 28.66 8.11 8.96
C LEU A 203 28.89 9.43 9.73
N SER A 204 30.01 9.54 10.45
CA SER A 204 30.50 10.84 10.94
C SER A 204 30.93 11.74 9.79
N ASP A 205 31.04 13.04 10.02
CA ASP A 205 31.47 13.98 8.97
C ASP A 205 32.90 13.69 8.47
N GLU A 206 33.80 13.20 9.35
CA GLU A 206 35.14 12.74 8.96
C GLU A 206 35.06 11.48 8.07
N ALA A 207 34.16 10.55 8.40
CA ALA A 207 33.94 9.35 7.61
C ALA A 207 33.34 9.70 6.24
N LYS A 208 32.33 10.59 6.18
CA LYS A 208 31.75 11.10 4.92
C LYS A 208 32.80 11.76 4.03
N ALA A 209 33.67 12.60 4.61
CA ALA A 209 34.76 13.23 3.87
C ALA A 209 35.72 12.17 3.27
N SER A 210 35.99 11.11 4.02
CA SER A 210 36.82 9.99 3.56
C SER A 210 36.14 9.21 2.43
N VAL A 211 34.83 8.97 2.51
CA VAL A 211 34.04 8.34 1.45
C VAL A 211 34.07 9.17 0.18
N LEU A 212 33.89 10.49 0.26
CA LEU A 212 33.95 11.38 -0.90
C LEU A 212 35.33 11.38 -1.56
N LYS A 213 36.41 11.37 -0.76
CA LYS A 213 37.78 11.24 -1.28
C LYS A 213 37.98 9.91 -1.99
N HIS A 214 37.44 8.81 -1.44
CA HIS A 214 37.56 7.48 -2.04
C HIS A 214 36.76 7.36 -3.35
N ALA A 215 35.48 7.74 -3.32
CA ALA A 215 34.61 7.73 -4.50
C ALA A 215 35.17 8.58 -5.65
N ALA A 216 35.75 9.74 -5.34
CA ALA A 216 36.41 10.56 -6.35
C ALA A 216 37.63 9.86 -6.96
N ARG A 217 38.46 9.20 -6.13
CA ARG A 217 39.63 8.46 -6.61
C ARG A 217 39.24 7.29 -7.50
N GLU A 218 38.18 6.54 -7.16
CA GLU A 218 37.67 5.44 -8.00
C GLU A 218 37.22 5.93 -9.38
N ARG A 219 36.74 7.18 -9.46
CA ARG A 219 36.35 7.85 -10.71
C ARG A 219 37.49 8.56 -11.42
N GLY A 220 38.71 8.50 -10.88
CA GLY A 220 39.88 9.20 -11.43
C GLY A 220 39.89 10.71 -11.20
N ILE A 221 39.03 11.22 -10.31
CA ILE A 221 38.90 12.63 -9.96
C ILE A 221 39.87 12.96 -8.82
N VAL A 222 40.74 13.95 -9.04
CA VAL A 222 41.59 14.51 -7.99
C VAL A 222 40.84 15.64 -7.28
N LEU A 223 40.24 15.33 -6.13
CA LEU A 223 39.66 16.34 -5.24
C LEU A 223 40.76 17.07 -4.46
N ALA A 224 40.72 18.40 -4.45
CA ALA A 224 41.54 19.18 -3.52
C ALA A 224 41.14 18.90 -2.06
N GLU A 225 42.11 18.97 -1.14
CA GLU A 225 41.94 18.58 0.27
C GLU A 225 40.82 19.32 1.00
N ASP A 226 40.55 20.57 0.62
CA ASP A 226 39.56 21.46 1.22
C ASP A 226 38.14 21.27 0.66
N VAL A 227 37.99 20.53 -0.44
CA VAL A 227 36.70 20.34 -1.12
C VAL A 227 35.72 19.52 -0.28
N PRO A 228 36.05 18.33 0.29
CA PRO A 228 35.09 17.56 1.07
C PRO A 228 34.52 18.31 2.27
N GLY A 229 35.37 19.04 3.01
CA GLY A 229 34.94 19.89 4.12
C GLY A 229 34.04 21.04 3.66
N TYR A 230 34.35 21.65 2.51
CA TYR A 230 33.49 22.66 1.90
C TYR A 230 32.12 22.10 1.50
N LEU A 231 32.08 20.88 0.93
CA LEU A 231 30.83 20.21 0.55
C LEU A 231 29.95 19.95 1.78
N LEU A 232 30.52 19.42 2.86
CA LEU A 232 29.81 19.15 4.12
C LEU A 232 29.35 20.43 4.84
N THR A 233 30.02 21.55 4.61
CA THR A 233 29.66 22.85 5.21
C THR A 233 28.52 23.54 4.48
N HIS A 234 28.49 23.48 3.14
CA HIS A 234 27.61 24.32 2.31
C HIS A 234 26.45 23.57 1.63
N PHE A 235 26.49 22.24 1.58
CA PHE A 235 25.46 21.41 0.96
C PHE A 235 24.82 20.47 1.99
N ARG A 236 23.77 19.75 1.56
CA ARG A 236 23.11 18.75 2.42
C ARG A 236 24.12 17.67 2.82
N ARG A 237 24.11 17.30 4.11
CA ARG A 237 25.09 16.40 4.74
C ARG A 237 24.72 14.91 4.65
N ASP A 238 23.88 14.54 3.71
CA ASP A 238 23.50 13.16 3.41
C ASP A 238 24.31 12.60 2.23
N MET A 239 24.73 11.35 2.33
CA MET A 239 25.56 10.71 1.30
C MET A 239 24.93 10.69 -0.09
N PRO A 240 23.61 10.42 -0.27
CA PRO A 240 22.98 10.47 -1.60
C PRO A 240 23.14 11.82 -2.29
N SER A 241 22.88 12.92 -1.58
CA SER A 241 23.05 14.28 -2.12
C SER A 241 24.51 14.59 -2.43
N LEU A 242 25.43 14.17 -1.56
CA LEU A 242 26.87 14.40 -1.75
C LEU A 242 27.43 13.61 -2.94
N MET A 243 26.97 12.37 -3.16
CA MET A 243 27.38 11.55 -4.31
C MET A 243 26.80 12.09 -5.63
N ALA A 244 25.54 12.53 -5.63
CA ALA A 244 24.94 13.19 -6.79
C ALA A 244 25.66 14.50 -7.15
N LEU A 245 26.07 15.27 -6.13
CA LEU A 245 26.88 16.46 -6.34
C LEU A 245 28.27 16.11 -6.87
N LEU A 246 28.87 15.01 -6.42
CA LEU A 246 30.13 14.51 -6.95
C LEU A 246 30.01 14.07 -8.42
N ASP A 247 28.90 13.43 -8.81
CA ASP A 247 28.58 13.11 -10.21
C ASP A 247 28.48 14.38 -11.08
N GLU A 248 27.79 15.40 -10.57
CA GLU A 248 27.62 16.67 -11.27
C GLU A 248 28.96 17.41 -11.42
N LEU A 249 29.79 17.39 -10.37
CA LEU A 249 31.12 17.98 -10.38
C LEU A 249 32.07 17.28 -11.33
N ASP A 250 31.98 15.96 -11.43
CA ASP A 250 32.76 15.18 -12.39
C ASP A 250 32.44 15.62 -13.82
N ARG A 251 31.14 15.61 -14.17
CA ARG A 251 30.66 16.06 -15.48
C ARG A 251 31.10 17.49 -15.79
N PHE A 252 30.95 18.41 -14.83
CA PHE A 252 31.35 19.81 -15.02
C PHE A 252 32.87 19.99 -15.12
N SER A 253 33.65 19.23 -14.35
CA SER A 253 35.11 19.18 -14.42
C SER A 253 35.61 18.70 -15.78
N LEU A 254 34.98 17.67 -16.34
CA LEU A 254 35.25 17.14 -17.67
C LEU A 254 34.90 18.16 -18.77
N GLU A 255 33.73 18.82 -18.68
CA GLU A 255 33.31 19.88 -19.61
C GLU A 255 34.31 21.05 -19.62
N GLN A 256 34.76 21.48 -18.44
CA GLN A 256 35.67 22.61 -18.28
C GLN A 256 37.15 22.24 -18.45
N LYS A 257 37.48 20.94 -18.46
CA LYS A 257 38.86 20.39 -18.43
C LYS A 257 39.71 20.96 -17.29
N ARG A 258 39.11 21.15 -16.11
CA ARG A 258 39.75 21.77 -14.93
C ARG A 258 39.60 20.87 -13.72
N ALA A 259 40.65 20.77 -12.90
CA ALA A 259 40.60 20.02 -11.65
C ALA A 259 39.52 20.54 -10.69
N VAL A 260 38.90 19.62 -9.94
CA VAL A 260 37.83 19.92 -8.98
C VAL A 260 38.38 20.69 -7.79
N THR A 261 38.09 22.00 -7.76
CA THR A 261 38.57 22.97 -6.77
C THR A 261 37.41 23.86 -6.29
N ARG A 262 37.53 24.49 -5.13
CA ARG A 262 36.49 25.42 -4.61
C ARG A 262 36.05 26.52 -5.58
N PRO A 263 36.94 27.15 -6.38
CA PRO A 263 36.52 28.13 -7.38
C PRO A 263 35.67 27.53 -8.50
N LEU A 264 35.96 26.29 -8.93
CA LEU A 264 35.17 25.59 -9.94
C LEU A 264 33.78 25.25 -9.40
N LEU A 265 33.71 24.79 -8.14
CA LEU A 265 32.47 24.55 -7.40
C LEU A 265 31.55 25.78 -7.37
N ARG A 266 32.11 26.97 -7.16
CA ARG A 266 31.33 28.23 -7.14
C ARG A 266 30.89 28.70 -8.52
N ALA A 267 31.57 28.28 -9.58
CA ALA A 267 31.25 28.64 -10.96
C ALA A 267 30.22 27.71 -11.61
N MET A 268 29.89 26.58 -10.95
CA MET A 268 28.92 25.61 -11.46
C MET A 268 27.49 26.20 -11.41
N PRO A 269 26.74 26.20 -12.53
CA PRO A 269 25.37 26.70 -12.54
C PRO A 269 24.47 25.81 -11.66
N GLN A 270 23.82 26.39 -10.65
CA GLN A 270 22.82 25.68 -9.83
C GLN A 270 21.52 25.49 -10.65
N GLN A 271 21.50 24.52 -11.56
CA GLN A 271 20.27 24.14 -12.28
C GLN A 271 19.81 22.77 -11.81
N SER A 272 18.58 22.75 -11.27
CA SER A 272 17.76 21.60 -10.82
C SER A 272 17.66 21.51 -9.30
N GLY A 273 16.44 21.66 -8.78
CA GLY A 273 16.08 21.73 -7.35
C GLY A 273 16.28 20.43 -6.55
N ARG A 274 17.47 19.84 -6.58
CA ARG A 274 17.89 18.73 -5.71
C ARG A 274 19.09 19.06 -4.81
N ALA A 275 19.70 20.24 -4.92
CA ALA A 275 20.77 20.69 -4.03
C ALA A 275 20.59 22.16 -3.65
N THR A 276 19.66 22.45 -2.74
CA THR A 276 19.50 23.79 -2.18
C THR A 276 20.57 24.02 -1.11
N PRO A 277 21.35 25.12 -1.16
CA PRO A 277 22.27 25.49 -0.09
C PRO A 277 21.53 25.71 1.24
N LEU A 278 22.13 25.31 2.35
CA LEU A 278 21.64 25.67 3.68
C LEU A 278 21.85 27.17 3.89
N VAL A 279 20.76 27.95 3.84
CA VAL A 279 20.79 29.38 4.21
C VAL A 279 20.76 29.48 5.74
N PRO A 280 21.61 30.28 6.39
CA PRO A 280 21.58 30.45 7.83
C PRO A 280 20.33 31.23 8.25
N ALA A 281 19.61 30.72 9.26
CA ALA A 281 18.46 31.40 9.84
C ALA A 281 18.92 32.67 10.57
N THR A 282 18.38 33.82 10.16
CA THR A 282 18.40 35.05 10.96
C THR A 282 17.01 35.31 11.51
N THR A 283 17.00 35.59 12.81
CA THR A 283 15.92 35.92 13.72
C THR A 283 15.17 37.21 13.37
N GLU A 284 13.93 37.27 13.87
CA GLU A 284 13.05 38.45 14.06
C GLU A 284 12.51 39.06 12.75
N ASP A 285 11.19 39.22 12.55
CA ASP A 285 10.29 40.00 13.39
C ASP A 285 8.81 39.79 12.99
N ALA A 286 7.89 40.22 13.85
CA ALA A 286 6.43 40.41 13.67
C ALA A 286 5.47 39.25 14.01
N ALA A 287 5.29 39.03 15.31
CA ALA A 287 3.99 38.71 15.89
C ALA A 287 3.36 40.00 16.43
N ALA A 288 2.19 40.41 15.92
CA ALA A 288 1.09 41.03 16.67
C ALA A 288 -0.02 41.57 15.73
N GLN A 289 -1.25 41.53 16.24
CA GLN A 289 -2.51 42.13 15.77
C GLN A 289 -3.34 41.24 14.82
N ALA A 290 -4.63 40.99 15.02
CA ALA A 290 -5.58 41.36 16.08
C ALA A 290 -6.85 40.49 15.94
N LEU A 291 -7.57 40.32 17.06
CA LEU A 291 -8.95 39.83 17.13
C LEU A 291 -9.93 40.76 16.37
N ALA A 292 -10.80 40.19 15.53
CA ALA A 292 -12.24 40.47 15.45
C ALA A 292 -12.90 39.76 14.23
N GLU A 293 -14.01 39.08 14.50
CA GLU A 293 -15.06 38.56 13.60
C GLU A 293 -15.43 39.46 12.39
N PRO A 294 -15.94 38.91 11.27
CA PRO A 294 -17.40 38.81 11.14
C PRO A 294 -17.96 37.58 10.37
N ARG A 295 -19.07 37.05 10.91
CA ARG A 295 -20.40 36.76 10.30
C ARG A 295 -20.53 36.09 8.92
N ASP A 296 -21.44 35.12 8.96
CA ASP A 296 -22.44 34.70 7.95
C ASP A 296 -21.95 34.16 6.60
N LEU A 297 -22.16 32.85 6.41
CA LEU A 297 -22.92 32.27 5.29
C LEU A 297 -23.07 30.75 5.51
N LEU A 298 -24.02 30.37 6.35
CA LEU A 298 -24.63 29.03 6.36
C LEU A 298 -25.86 29.07 5.46
N GLY A 299 -25.80 28.37 4.33
CA GLY A 299 -26.96 28.01 3.52
C GLY A 299 -27.41 26.60 3.91
N ASP A 300 -28.59 26.53 4.51
CA ASP A 300 -29.30 25.32 4.95
C ASP A 300 -30.02 24.64 3.74
N PRO A 301 -30.71 23.49 3.89
CA PRO A 301 -30.32 22.23 3.29
C PRO A 301 -31.35 21.71 2.27
N LEU A 302 -30.94 20.66 1.53
CA LEU A 302 -31.80 19.91 0.61
C LEU A 302 -33.00 19.30 1.37
N GLY A 303 -34.20 19.67 0.94
CA GLY A 303 -35.47 19.28 1.55
C GLY A 303 -35.83 17.81 1.38
N LEU A 304 -36.20 17.19 2.50
CA LEU A 304 -37.07 16.03 2.57
C LEU A 304 -38.53 16.46 2.30
N PRO A 305 -39.34 15.68 1.58
CA PRO A 305 -40.78 15.72 1.74
C PRO A 305 -41.25 14.65 2.74
N ALA A 306 -42.19 15.05 3.58
CA ALA A 306 -42.86 14.26 4.60
C ALA A 306 -43.89 13.26 4.02
N ALA A 307 -44.25 12.30 4.87
CA ALA A 307 -45.21 11.23 4.64
C ALA A 307 -46.62 11.69 4.21
N GLY A 308 -47.26 10.89 3.34
CA GLY A 308 -48.72 10.75 3.29
C GLY A 308 -49.40 10.81 1.93
N GLN A 309 -49.33 9.73 1.14
CA GLN A 309 -50.45 9.25 0.30
C GLN A 309 -50.13 7.85 -0.24
N ARG A 310 -50.91 6.85 0.18
CA ARG A 310 -50.91 5.49 -0.39
C ARG A 310 -51.61 5.50 -1.76
N PRO A 311 -51.07 4.82 -2.78
CA PRO A 311 -51.87 4.12 -3.77
C PRO A 311 -52.08 2.66 -3.34
N ASP A 312 -53.32 2.18 -3.49
CA ASP A 312 -53.73 0.77 -3.34
C ASP A 312 -53.15 -0.09 -4.50
N PRO A 313 -53.03 -1.43 -4.35
CA PRO A 313 -52.05 -2.23 -5.05
C PRO A 313 -52.57 -2.73 -6.40
N LEU A 314 -51.78 -2.52 -7.44
CA LEU A 314 -51.73 -3.45 -8.56
C LEU A 314 -50.40 -4.19 -8.46
N GLN A 315 -50.52 -5.44 -8.00
CA GLN A 315 -49.48 -6.44 -7.98
C GLN A 315 -48.77 -6.49 -9.34
N VAL A 316 -47.52 -6.08 -9.36
CA VAL A 316 -46.52 -6.69 -10.21
C VAL A 316 -45.39 -7.09 -9.28
N GLU A 317 -45.57 -8.23 -8.60
CA GLU A 317 -44.42 -8.95 -8.05
C GLU A 317 -43.56 -9.37 -9.26
N CYS A 318 -42.60 -8.53 -9.63
CA CYS A 318 -41.43 -9.03 -10.34
C CYS A 318 -40.72 -9.94 -9.34
N ALA A 319 -40.99 -11.24 -9.43
CA ALA A 319 -40.20 -12.23 -8.71
C ALA A 319 -38.71 -11.93 -8.95
N PRO A 320 -37.86 -11.91 -7.92
CA PRO A 320 -36.43 -11.70 -8.11
C PRO A 320 -35.93 -12.72 -9.13
N MET A 321 -35.41 -12.23 -10.26
CA MET A 321 -35.11 -13.09 -11.40
C MET A 321 -33.85 -13.92 -11.18
N ASN A 322 -32.97 -13.50 -10.26
CA ASN A 322 -31.73 -14.19 -9.96
C ASN A 322 -31.52 -14.38 -8.46
N LEU A 323 -30.74 -15.41 -8.11
CA LEU A 323 -30.19 -15.64 -6.78
C LEU A 323 -28.72 -15.23 -6.79
N THR A 324 -28.27 -14.52 -5.76
CA THR A 324 -26.86 -14.15 -5.62
C THR A 324 -26.37 -14.51 -4.24
N LEU A 325 -25.44 -15.47 -4.20
CA LEU A 325 -24.79 -15.94 -3.00
C LEU A 325 -23.40 -15.31 -2.92
N PHE A 326 -23.01 -14.85 -1.73
CA PHE A 326 -21.68 -14.34 -1.47
C PHE A 326 -21.06 -15.14 -0.33
N ASP A 327 -19.87 -15.69 -0.54
CA ASP A 327 -19.00 -16.01 0.58
C ASP A 327 -18.46 -14.71 1.21
N LEU A 328 -17.94 -14.78 2.44
CA LEU A 328 -17.53 -13.60 3.20
C LEU A 328 -16.01 -13.43 3.21
N ASP A 329 -15.34 -14.33 3.91
CA ASP A 329 -13.93 -14.24 4.28
C ASP A 329 -13.05 -14.41 3.05
N HIS A 330 -12.09 -13.51 2.83
CA HIS A 330 -11.29 -13.39 1.60
C HIS A 330 -12.09 -13.14 0.29
N THR A 331 -13.41 -13.25 0.30
CA THR A 331 -14.32 -12.98 -0.82
C THR A 331 -14.79 -11.53 -0.85
N LEU A 332 -15.61 -11.10 0.12
CA LEU A 332 -16.12 -9.73 0.24
C LEU A 332 -15.22 -8.85 1.13
N ILE A 333 -14.47 -9.45 2.05
CA ILE A 333 -13.48 -8.75 2.89
C ILE A 333 -12.09 -9.37 2.68
N PRO A 334 -11.01 -8.58 2.61
CA PRO A 334 -9.64 -9.07 2.38
C PRO A 334 -8.99 -9.67 3.65
N THR A 335 -9.78 -10.28 4.52
CA THR A 335 -9.34 -10.91 5.77
C THR A 335 -10.25 -12.09 6.14
N ASP A 336 -9.82 -12.90 7.09
CA ASP A 336 -10.61 -13.95 7.73
C ASP A 336 -11.20 -13.42 9.04
N SER A 337 -12.52 -13.25 9.10
CA SER A 337 -13.21 -12.66 10.24
C SER A 337 -13.24 -13.56 11.48
N ASP A 338 -13.22 -14.89 11.34
CA ASP A 338 -13.18 -15.80 12.49
C ASP A 338 -11.77 -15.84 13.11
N HIS A 339 -10.73 -15.90 12.26
CA HIS A 339 -9.34 -15.84 12.71
C HIS A 339 -9.03 -14.52 13.42
N GLU A 340 -9.49 -13.40 12.84
CA GLU A 340 -9.35 -12.07 13.43
C GLU A 340 -10.18 -11.91 14.71
N TRP A 341 -11.38 -12.47 14.80
CA TRP A 341 -12.13 -12.50 16.06
C TRP A 341 -11.37 -13.27 17.14
N GLY A 342 -10.76 -14.41 16.80
CA GLY A 342 -9.90 -15.16 17.71
C GLY A 342 -8.74 -14.33 18.26
N ARG A 343 -8.06 -13.56 17.39
CA ARG A 343 -6.99 -12.62 17.79
C ARG A 343 -7.54 -11.47 18.64
N PHE A 344 -8.72 -10.97 18.31
CA PHE A 344 -9.39 -9.91 19.06
C PHE A 344 -9.75 -10.36 20.48
N MET A 345 -10.21 -11.60 20.64
CA MET A 345 -10.44 -12.19 21.97
C MET A 345 -9.14 -12.29 22.79
N VAL A 346 -8.02 -12.65 22.16
CA VAL A 346 -6.69 -12.65 22.81
C VAL A 346 -6.30 -11.23 23.23
N LYS A 347 -6.45 -10.24 22.34
CA LYS A 347 -6.14 -8.82 22.61
C LYS A 347 -6.91 -8.28 23.81
N LEU A 348 -8.18 -8.67 23.97
CA LEU A 348 -9.02 -8.26 25.10
C LEU A 348 -8.80 -9.10 26.37
N GLY A 349 -7.95 -10.12 26.33
CA GLY A 349 -7.72 -11.02 27.47
C GLY A 349 -8.93 -11.91 27.81
N ILE A 350 -9.81 -12.16 26.84
CA ILE A 350 -11.00 -13.02 26.98
C ILE A 350 -10.60 -14.49 27.05
N VAL A 351 -9.52 -14.85 26.36
CA VAL A 351 -8.97 -16.21 26.27
C VAL A 351 -7.48 -16.19 26.60
N ASP A 352 -6.93 -17.35 26.98
CA ASP A 352 -5.49 -17.52 27.18
C ASP A 352 -4.73 -17.32 25.87
N ALA A 353 -3.83 -16.34 25.84
CA ALA A 353 -3.17 -15.89 24.62
C ALA A 353 -2.40 -17.02 23.92
N ASP A 354 -1.57 -17.76 24.66
CA ASP A 354 -0.64 -18.73 24.08
C ASP A 354 -1.34 -20.02 23.64
N SER A 355 -2.31 -20.52 24.42
CA SER A 355 -3.07 -21.72 24.06
C SER A 355 -4.05 -21.44 22.93
N PHE A 356 -4.79 -20.33 23.02
CA PHE A 356 -5.84 -20.03 22.06
C PHE A 356 -5.27 -19.60 20.70
N ALA A 357 -4.22 -18.77 20.67
CA ALA A 357 -3.61 -18.36 19.40
C ALA A 357 -3.02 -19.56 18.63
N ARG A 358 -2.34 -20.49 19.32
CA ARG A 358 -1.82 -21.71 18.69
C ARG A 358 -2.93 -22.59 18.13
N GLN A 359 -4.03 -22.74 18.87
CA GLN A 359 -5.17 -23.53 18.43
C GLN A 359 -5.87 -22.87 17.22
N ASN A 360 -6.08 -21.56 17.27
CA ASN A 360 -6.67 -20.76 16.19
C ASN A 360 -5.82 -20.84 14.91
N ASP A 361 -4.50 -20.69 15.03
CA ASP A 361 -3.57 -20.80 13.90
C ASP A 361 -3.53 -22.21 13.30
N ALA A 362 -3.66 -23.25 14.14
CA ALA A 362 -3.72 -24.63 13.68
C ALA A 362 -5.01 -24.90 12.88
N PHE A 363 -6.17 -24.48 13.39
CA PHE A 363 -7.43 -24.61 12.65
C PHE A 363 -7.43 -23.81 11.35
N TYR A 364 -6.87 -22.61 11.34
CA TYR A 364 -6.73 -21.83 10.11
C TYR A 364 -5.83 -22.53 9.08
N ALA A 365 -4.76 -23.20 9.52
CA ALA A 365 -3.92 -24.01 8.64
C ALA A 365 -4.69 -25.22 8.08
N ASP A 366 -5.45 -25.93 8.91
CA ASP A 366 -6.28 -27.07 8.48
C ASP A 366 -7.39 -26.64 7.51
N TYR A 367 -7.97 -25.45 7.70
CA TYR A 367 -8.94 -24.84 6.78
C TYR A 367 -8.34 -24.64 5.39
N LYS A 368 -7.17 -23.99 5.32
CA LYS A 368 -6.45 -23.74 4.06
C LYS A 368 -5.96 -25.01 3.38
N ALA A 369 -5.61 -26.03 4.15
CA ALA A 369 -5.22 -27.34 3.64
C ALA A 369 -6.42 -28.21 3.23
N GLY A 370 -7.65 -27.77 3.51
CA GLY A 370 -8.85 -28.54 3.20
C GLY A 370 -9.00 -29.82 4.03
N VAL A 371 -8.49 -29.84 5.26
CA VAL A 371 -8.56 -31.00 6.17
C VAL A 371 -9.22 -30.67 7.51
N LEU A 372 -9.81 -29.49 7.65
CA LEU A 372 -10.45 -29.02 8.89
C LEU A 372 -11.58 -29.95 9.36
N ASP A 373 -11.49 -30.36 10.63
CA ASP A 373 -12.65 -30.88 11.36
C ASP A 373 -13.52 -29.71 11.84
N ILE A 374 -14.56 -29.41 11.06
CA ILE A 374 -15.46 -28.29 11.32
C ILE A 374 -16.15 -28.38 12.69
N ASN A 375 -16.44 -29.58 13.20
CA ASN A 375 -17.13 -29.74 14.48
C ASN A 375 -16.19 -29.45 15.64
N ALA A 376 -14.97 -30.01 15.60
CA ALA A 376 -13.94 -29.73 16.61
C ALA A 376 -13.59 -28.24 16.66
N TYR A 377 -13.50 -27.62 15.48
CA TYR A 377 -13.27 -26.19 15.33
C TYR A 377 -14.39 -25.35 15.95
N LEU A 378 -15.66 -25.56 15.55
CA LEU A 378 -16.78 -24.79 16.08
C LEU A 378 -16.91 -24.95 17.60
N HIS A 379 -16.71 -26.16 18.13
CA HIS A 379 -16.70 -26.35 19.59
C HIS A 379 -15.62 -25.54 20.30
N ALA A 380 -14.43 -25.43 19.70
CA ALA A 380 -13.33 -24.66 20.28
C ALA A 380 -13.58 -23.15 20.20
N MET A 381 -14.02 -22.64 19.03
CA MET A 381 -14.18 -21.21 18.78
C MET A 381 -15.42 -20.61 19.47
N LEU A 382 -16.47 -21.41 19.65
CA LEU A 382 -17.70 -20.95 20.31
C LEU A 382 -17.65 -21.06 21.84
N ALA A 383 -16.86 -21.97 22.40
CA ALA A 383 -16.80 -22.20 23.84
C ALA A 383 -16.54 -20.95 24.71
N PRO A 384 -15.67 -19.99 24.31
CA PRO A 384 -15.48 -18.74 25.06
C PRO A 384 -16.75 -17.91 25.19
N LEU A 385 -17.64 -17.93 24.19
CA LEU A 385 -18.85 -17.10 24.15
C LEU A 385 -19.82 -17.45 25.28
N ALA A 386 -19.82 -18.70 25.75
CA ALA A 386 -20.68 -19.16 26.84
C ALA A 386 -20.40 -18.49 28.20
N LYS A 387 -19.25 -17.82 28.35
CA LYS A 387 -18.79 -17.26 29.62
C LYS A 387 -19.26 -15.84 29.88
N TYR A 388 -19.86 -15.19 28.89
CA TYR A 388 -20.14 -13.75 28.91
C TYR A 388 -21.60 -13.45 28.61
N SER A 389 -22.09 -12.30 29.08
CA SER A 389 -23.45 -11.88 28.78
C SER A 389 -23.60 -11.45 27.32
N CYS A 390 -24.81 -11.53 26.77
CA CYS A 390 -25.09 -11.06 25.41
C CYS A 390 -24.73 -9.57 25.23
N GLU A 391 -24.91 -8.75 26.28
CA GLU A 391 -24.54 -7.32 26.26
C GLU A 391 -23.02 -7.14 26.10
N GLN A 392 -22.21 -7.85 26.91
CA GLN A 392 -20.74 -7.78 26.80
C GLN A 392 -20.25 -8.26 25.43
N LEU A 393 -20.81 -9.37 24.94
CA LEU A 393 -20.47 -9.90 23.63
C LEU A 393 -20.86 -8.93 22.51
N THR A 394 -22.01 -8.25 22.63
CA THR A 394 -22.45 -7.22 21.68
C THR A 394 -21.51 -6.02 21.69
N ASP A 395 -21.09 -5.55 22.87
CA ASP A 395 -20.15 -4.43 22.98
C ASP A 395 -18.78 -4.74 22.37
N TRP A 396 -18.25 -5.93 22.66
CA TRP A 396 -16.98 -6.38 22.07
C TRP A 396 -17.09 -6.60 20.57
N HIS A 397 -18.22 -7.14 20.10
CA HIS A 397 -18.47 -7.28 18.67
C HIS A 397 -18.55 -5.91 17.99
N ALA A 398 -19.27 -4.94 18.56
CA ALA A 398 -19.32 -3.58 18.04
C ALA A 398 -17.93 -2.92 18.00
N GLN A 399 -17.06 -3.22 18.98
CA GLN A 399 -15.66 -2.78 18.96
C GLN A 399 -14.86 -3.48 17.85
N PHE A 400 -15.02 -4.78 17.67
CA PHE A 400 -14.41 -5.55 16.59
C PHE A 400 -14.83 -5.05 15.21
N MET A 401 -16.11 -4.72 15.02
CA MET A 401 -16.58 -4.09 13.79
C MET A 401 -15.85 -2.78 13.51
N ARG A 402 -15.69 -1.90 14.51
CA ARG A 402 -15.02 -0.61 14.32
C ARG A 402 -13.51 -0.74 14.07
N GLU A 403 -12.82 -1.58 14.84
CA GLU A 403 -11.36 -1.67 14.84
C GLU A 403 -10.82 -2.61 13.77
N VAL A 404 -11.57 -3.64 13.39
CA VAL A 404 -11.10 -4.73 12.55
C VAL A 404 -11.90 -4.83 11.27
N ILE A 405 -13.23 -5.01 11.31
CA ILE A 405 -13.98 -5.30 10.07
C ILE A 405 -14.19 -4.07 9.18
N ASN A 406 -14.68 -2.95 9.73
CA ASN A 406 -15.00 -1.75 8.95
C ASN A 406 -13.81 -1.22 8.13
N PRO A 407 -12.56 -1.19 8.64
CA PRO A 407 -11.39 -0.85 7.83
C PRO A 407 -11.14 -1.76 6.63
N HIS A 408 -11.65 -3.00 6.66
CA HIS A 408 -11.52 -4.00 5.60
C HIS A 408 -12.73 -4.06 4.66
N ILE A 409 -13.83 -3.34 4.93
CA ILE A 409 -14.96 -3.23 3.99
C ILE A 409 -14.55 -2.30 2.84
N MET A 410 -14.21 -2.89 1.69
CA MET A 410 -13.72 -2.15 0.53
C MET A 410 -14.87 -1.63 -0.34
N PRO A 411 -14.75 -0.42 -0.94
CA PRO A 411 -15.76 0.12 -1.84
C PRO A 411 -16.12 -0.82 -2.99
N ALA A 412 -15.14 -1.54 -3.56
CA ALA A 412 -15.36 -2.49 -4.65
C ALA A 412 -16.32 -3.64 -4.26
N ALA A 413 -16.19 -4.17 -3.04
CA ALA A 413 -17.08 -5.22 -2.55
C ALA A 413 -18.49 -4.69 -2.26
N VAL A 414 -18.59 -3.49 -1.69
CA VAL A 414 -19.89 -2.81 -1.48
C VAL A 414 -20.58 -2.54 -2.82
N THR A 415 -19.84 -2.08 -3.83
CA THR A 415 -20.36 -1.87 -5.19
C THR A 415 -20.86 -3.17 -5.80
N LEU A 416 -20.10 -4.27 -5.71
CA LEU A 416 -20.52 -5.57 -6.23
C LEU A 416 -21.86 -6.04 -5.62
N VAL A 417 -22.00 -5.95 -4.29
CA VAL A 417 -23.24 -6.33 -3.61
C VAL A 417 -24.40 -5.41 -4.05
N ARG A 418 -24.18 -4.10 -4.09
CA ARG A 418 -25.19 -3.13 -4.54
C ARG A 418 -25.64 -3.34 -5.97
N GLU A 419 -24.74 -3.68 -6.88
CA GLU A 419 -25.11 -3.98 -8.27
C GLU A 419 -26.13 -5.12 -8.36
N HIS A 420 -25.95 -6.18 -7.57
CA HIS A 420 -26.93 -7.28 -7.50
C HIS A 420 -28.24 -6.85 -6.82
N GLN A 421 -28.19 -6.06 -5.75
CA GLN A 421 -29.37 -5.52 -5.08
C GLN A 421 -30.19 -4.59 -5.97
N ASP A 422 -29.52 -3.68 -6.70
CA ASP A 422 -30.14 -2.73 -7.63
C ASP A 422 -30.76 -3.45 -8.84
N ASN A 423 -30.23 -4.62 -9.21
CA ASN A 423 -30.83 -5.51 -10.20
C ASN A 423 -32.04 -6.31 -9.67
N GLY A 424 -32.35 -6.19 -8.38
CA GLY A 424 -33.44 -6.93 -7.72
C GLY A 424 -33.12 -8.41 -7.47
N ASP A 425 -31.83 -8.77 -7.37
CA ASP A 425 -31.41 -10.13 -7.09
C ASP A 425 -31.68 -10.50 -5.63
N PHE A 426 -31.98 -11.77 -5.40
CA PHE A 426 -32.13 -12.31 -4.05
C PHE A 426 -30.74 -12.56 -3.45
N CYS A 427 -30.24 -11.61 -2.66
CA CYS A 427 -28.88 -11.63 -2.13
C CYS A 427 -28.80 -12.36 -0.78
N CYS A 428 -27.81 -13.24 -0.61
CA CYS A 428 -27.56 -13.98 0.63
C CYS A 428 -26.07 -14.14 0.89
N LEU A 429 -25.64 -13.91 2.13
CA LEU A 429 -24.29 -14.19 2.59
C LEU A 429 -24.21 -15.63 3.09
N VAL A 430 -23.28 -16.44 2.57
CA VAL A 430 -23.13 -17.88 2.86
C VAL A 430 -21.70 -18.16 3.29
N THR A 431 -21.47 -18.28 4.60
CA THR A 431 -20.13 -18.35 5.22
C THR A 431 -20.01 -19.49 6.22
N ALA A 432 -18.79 -20.01 6.41
CA ALA A 432 -18.46 -20.98 7.46
C ALA A 432 -18.23 -20.32 8.83
N THR A 433 -17.91 -19.03 8.84
CA THR A 433 -17.80 -18.25 10.07
C THR A 433 -19.16 -18.19 10.78
N ASN A 434 -19.14 -18.15 12.11
CA ASN A 434 -20.36 -18.29 12.90
C ASN A 434 -21.24 -17.03 12.88
N ALA A 435 -22.54 -17.21 13.05
CA ALA A 435 -23.56 -16.16 12.91
C ALA A 435 -23.35 -14.98 13.87
N PHE A 436 -22.79 -15.22 15.06
CA PHE A 436 -22.48 -14.15 16.02
C PHE A 436 -21.45 -13.18 15.46
N ILE A 437 -20.41 -13.69 14.77
CA ILE A 437 -19.40 -12.84 14.13
C ILE A 437 -19.98 -12.15 12.89
N THR A 438 -20.73 -12.86 12.06
CA THR A 438 -21.03 -12.39 10.69
C THR A 438 -22.33 -11.60 10.55
N ALA A 439 -23.27 -11.68 11.50
CA ALA A 439 -24.54 -10.95 11.38
C ALA A 439 -24.35 -9.43 11.21
N PRO A 440 -23.55 -8.73 12.04
CA PRO A 440 -23.32 -7.29 11.84
C PRO A 440 -22.49 -6.98 10.58
N ILE A 441 -21.73 -7.95 10.07
CA ILE A 441 -20.98 -7.82 8.80
C ILE A 441 -21.95 -7.85 7.62
N ALA A 442 -22.91 -8.79 7.62
CA ALA A 442 -23.97 -8.85 6.62
C ALA A 442 -24.80 -7.56 6.59
N GLU A 443 -25.16 -7.03 7.77
CA GLU A 443 -25.83 -5.73 7.91
C GLU A 443 -25.02 -4.58 7.31
N ALA A 444 -23.69 -4.56 7.50
CA ALA A 444 -22.81 -3.54 6.95
C ALA A 444 -22.76 -3.55 5.40
N PHE A 445 -22.94 -4.72 4.78
CA PHE A 445 -23.12 -4.86 3.32
C PHE A 445 -24.59 -4.65 2.87
N GLY A 446 -25.53 -4.48 3.81
CA GLY A 446 -26.95 -4.37 3.51
C GLY A 446 -27.58 -5.68 3.04
N ILE A 447 -26.97 -6.84 3.35
CA ILE A 447 -27.49 -8.16 2.98
C ILE A 447 -28.38 -8.66 4.12
N GLU A 448 -29.68 -8.76 3.88
CA GLU A 448 -30.66 -9.16 4.91
C GLU A 448 -30.60 -10.64 5.27
N THR A 449 -30.19 -11.50 4.32
CA THR A 449 -30.14 -12.95 4.55
C THR A 449 -28.72 -13.41 4.83
N LEU A 450 -28.56 -14.11 5.95
CA LEU A 450 -27.33 -14.77 6.36
C LEU A 450 -27.54 -16.28 6.52
N ILE A 451 -26.63 -17.06 5.92
CA ILE A 451 -26.44 -18.48 6.17
C ILE A 451 -25.02 -18.66 6.72
N ALA A 452 -24.93 -18.87 8.03
CA ALA A 452 -23.68 -19.00 8.77
C ALA A 452 -23.69 -20.28 9.64
N CYS A 453 -22.55 -20.64 10.24
CA CYS A 453 -22.56 -21.65 11.30
C CYS A 453 -23.31 -21.10 12.53
N GLU A 454 -24.31 -21.84 13.01
CA GLU A 454 -25.18 -21.35 14.09
C GLU A 454 -24.59 -21.66 15.48
N VAL A 455 -24.85 -20.75 16.42
CA VAL A 455 -24.51 -20.93 17.84
C VAL A 455 -25.79 -21.26 18.58
N GLU A 456 -25.77 -22.33 19.37
CA GLU A 456 -26.91 -22.70 20.20
C GLU A 456 -27.16 -21.65 21.29
N THR A 457 -28.42 -21.29 21.50
CA THR A 457 -28.90 -20.37 22.54
C THR A 457 -29.64 -21.14 23.63
N VAL A 458 -29.50 -20.72 24.89
CA VAL A 458 -30.25 -21.31 26.01
C VAL A 458 -31.76 -21.20 25.76
N GLY A 459 -32.44 -22.35 25.76
CA GLY A 459 -33.90 -22.43 25.61
C GLY A 459 -34.42 -22.14 24.21
N ASP A 460 -33.57 -22.24 23.18
CA ASP A 460 -33.88 -21.95 21.77
C ASP A 460 -34.47 -20.55 21.55
N HIS A 461 -34.14 -19.62 22.46
CA HIS A 461 -34.59 -18.24 22.38
C HIS A 461 -33.58 -17.41 21.57
N PRO A 462 -33.99 -16.67 20.51
CA PRO A 462 -33.07 -15.90 19.67
C PRO A 462 -32.22 -14.85 20.41
N GLN A 463 -32.70 -14.36 21.55
CA GLN A 463 -31.98 -13.43 22.44
C GLN A 463 -31.44 -14.11 23.71
N GLY A 464 -31.49 -15.44 23.77
CA GLY A 464 -30.97 -16.23 24.88
C GLY A 464 -29.44 -16.17 24.96
N ALA A 465 -28.89 -16.49 26.12
CA ALA A 465 -27.44 -16.60 26.28
C ALA A 465 -26.86 -17.67 25.34
N LEU A 466 -25.70 -17.41 24.76
CA LEU A 466 -25.00 -18.37 23.93
C LEU A 466 -24.47 -19.53 24.79
N THR A 467 -24.67 -20.77 24.35
CA THR A 467 -24.17 -21.95 25.10
C THR A 467 -22.73 -22.29 24.77
N GLY A 468 -22.17 -21.68 23.73
CA GLY A 468 -20.85 -21.97 23.17
C GLY A 468 -20.78 -23.32 22.44
N ARG A 469 -21.93 -23.89 22.07
CA ARG A 469 -22.00 -25.10 21.24
C ARG A 469 -22.57 -24.75 19.85
N PRO A 470 -22.13 -25.43 18.79
CA PRO A 470 -22.76 -25.27 17.48
C PRO A 470 -24.18 -25.84 17.47
N SER A 471 -25.02 -25.32 16.58
CA SER A 471 -26.37 -25.84 16.31
C SER A 471 -26.57 -26.13 14.82
N GLY A 472 -27.38 -27.14 14.51
CA GLY A 472 -27.76 -27.49 13.14
C GLY A 472 -26.60 -27.96 12.26
N THR A 473 -26.78 -27.84 10.95
CA THR A 473 -25.77 -28.20 9.95
C THR A 473 -24.78 -27.05 9.77
N PRO A 474 -23.46 -27.27 9.94
CA PRO A 474 -22.44 -26.28 9.65
C PRO A 474 -22.51 -25.80 8.20
N SER A 475 -22.37 -24.49 7.99
CA SER A 475 -22.32 -23.86 6.66
C SER A 475 -20.91 -23.97 6.08
N TYR A 476 -20.42 -25.21 5.90
CA TYR A 476 -19.07 -25.51 5.42
C TYR A 476 -19.12 -26.63 4.36
N ARG A 477 -18.46 -26.41 3.21
CA ARG A 477 -18.43 -27.34 2.07
C ARG A 477 -19.84 -27.78 1.63
N GLU A 478 -20.12 -29.08 1.58
CA GLU A 478 -21.43 -29.63 1.24
C GLU A 478 -22.53 -29.15 2.20
N GLY A 479 -22.16 -28.78 3.43
CA GLY A 479 -23.06 -28.15 4.39
C GLY A 479 -23.64 -26.81 3.90
N LYS A 480 -22.87 -26.02 3.14
CA LYS A 480 -23.39 -24.79 2.50
C LYS A 480 -24.53 -25.11 1.53
N ILE A 481 -24.41 -26.18 0.75
CA ILE A 481 -25.47 -26.63 -0.18
C ILE A 481 -26.74 -26.96 0.60
N VAL A 482 -26.62 -27.81 1.63
CA VAL A 482 -27.76 -28.21 2.47
C VAL A 482 -28.45 -26.99 3.07
N ARG A 483 -27.68 -26.03 3.60
CA ARG A 483 -28.22 -24.83 4.24
C ARG A 483 -28.89 -23.88 3.25
N VAL A 484 -28.31 -23.68 2.06
CA VAL A 484 -28.92 -22.89 0.97
C VAL A 484 -30.22 -23.54 0.51
N GLU A 485 -30.23 -24.86 0.28
CA GLU A 485 -31.45 -25.57 -0.14
C GLU A 485 -32.55 -25.51 0.94
N GLN A 486 -32.19 -25.64 2.23
CA GLN A 486 -33.13 -25.49 3.35
C GLN A 486 -33.74 -24.09 3.41
N TRP A 487 -32.91 -23.04 3.26
CA TRP A 487 -33.38 -21.67 3.24
C TRP A 487 -34.29 -21.39 2.04
N LEU A 488 -33.90 -21.80 0.84
CA LEU A 488 -34.75 -21.65 -0.35
C LEU A 488 -36.08 -22.40 -0.19
N ALA A 489 -36.05 -23.62 0.35
CA ALA A 489 -37.26 -24.39 0.61
C ALA A 489 -38.19 -23.71 1.63
N SER A 490 -37.65 -23.00 2.63
CA SER A 490 -38.44 -22.21 3.58
C SER A 490 -39.21 -21.07 2.92
N LEU A 491 -38.74 -20.61 1.75
CA LEU A 491 -39.39 -19.61 0.91
C LEU A 491 -40.28 -20.24 -0.18
N GLY A 492 -40.42 -21.57 -0.19
CA GLY A 492 -41.12 -22.31 -1.24
C GLY A 492 -40.39 -22.30 -2.58
N LYS A 493 -39.07 -22.09 -2.58
CA LYS A 493 -38.21 -21.99 -3.78
C LYS A 493 -37.16 -23.10 -3.83
N LYS A 494 -36.56 -23.27 -5.00
CA LYS A 494 -35.39 -24.11 -5.29
C LYS A 494 -34.38 -23.33 -6.12
N LEU A 495 -33.14 -23.83 -6.20
CA LEU A 495 -32.09 -23.19 -6.99
C LEU A 495 -32.50 -23.05 -8.47
N ASP A 496 -33.15 -24.08 -9.02
CA ASP A 496 -33.62 -24.12 -10.41
C ASP A 496 -34.81 -23.18 -10.71
N ASP A 497 -35.42 -22.58 -9.68
CA ASP A 497 -36.50 -21.59 -9.87
C ASP A 497 -35.97 -20.22 -10.30
N PHE A 498 -34.66 -19.98 -10.17
CA PHE A 498 -34.00 -18.74 -10.56
C PHE A 498 -33.43 -18.85 -11.97
N LYS A 499 -33.51 -17.77 -12.75
CA LYS A 499 -32.97 -17.74 -14.11
C LYS A 499 -31.44 -17.80 -14.11
N HIS A 500 -30.84 -17.02 -13.21
CA HIS A 500 -29.42 -17.09 -12.90
C HIS A 500 -29.25 -17.29 -11.40
N SER A 501 -28.26 -18.09 -11.02
CA SER A 501 -27.75 -18.19 -9.68
C SER A 501 -26.26 -17.90 -9.72
N TYR A 502 -25.82 -16.92 -8.94
CA TYR A 502 -24.41 -16.55 -8.78
C TYR A 502 -23.91 -17.05 -7.44
N PHE A 503 -22.65 -17.47 -7.40
CA PHE A 503 -21.93 -17.65 -6.15
C PHE A 503 -20.51 -17.13 -6.29
N TYR A 504 -20.16 -16.19 -5.42
CA TYR A 504 -18.83 -15.59 -5.31
C TYR A 504 -18.10 -16.26 -4.15
N SER A 505 -16.94 -16.87 -4.39
CA SER A 505 -16.10 -17.46 -3.33
C SER A 505 -14.62 -17.53 -3.72
N ASP A 506 -13.72 -17.45 -2.73
CA ASP A 506 -12.27 -17.53 -2.87
C ASP A 506 -11.71 -18.96 -2.70
N SER A 507 -12.45 -19.85 -2.05
CA SER A 507 -11.88 -21.08 -1.52
C SER A 507 -12.25 -22.33 -2.33
N HIS A 508 -11.30 -23.25 -2.48
CA HIS A 508 -11.57 -24.60 -3.00
C HIS A 508 -12.60 -25.39 -2.16
N ASN A 509 -12.77 -25.04 -0.88
CA ASN A 509 -13.80 -25.64 -0.01
C ASN A 509 -15.23 -25.42 -0.55
N ASP A 510 -15.42 -24.40 -1.37
CA ASP A 510 -16.70 -23.98 -1.91
C ASP A 510 -16.98 -24.47 -3.34
N ILE A 511 -16.04 -25.22 -3.94
CA ILE A 511 -16.22 -25.88 -5.24
C ILE A 511 -17.55 -26.64 -5.32
N PRO A 512 -17.97 -27.43 -4.31
CA PRO A 512 -19.24 -28.14 -4.38
C PRO A 512 -20.47 -27.24 -4.60
N LEU A 513 -20.51 -26.04 -4.00
CA LEU A 513 -21.62 -25.10 -4.20
C LEU A 513 -21.43 -24.27 -5.49
N LEU A 514 -20.19 -23.91 -5.85
CA LEU A 514 -19.87 -23.28 -7.13
C LEU A 514 -20.29 -24.16 -8.32
N GLU A 515 -20.14 -25.49 -8.22
CA GLU A 515 -20.58 -26.42 -9.26
C GLU A 515 -22.11 -26.54 -9.40
N ARG A 516 -22.89 -26.03 -8.43
CA ARG A 516 -24.35 -26.10 -8.45
C ARG A 516 -25.03 -24.87 -9.04
N VAL A 517 -24.40 -23.70 -8.94
CA VAL A 517 -24.97 -22.45 -9.46
C VAL A 517 -24.75 -22.33 -10.97
N THR A 518 -25.56 -21.50 -11.65
CA THR A 518 -25.45 -21.32 -13.10
C THR A 518 -24.26 -20.46 -13.48
N ASP A 519 -23.90 -19.48 -12.63
CA ASP A 519 -22.91 -18.46 -12.89
C ASP A 519 -21.86 -18.40 -11.75
N PRO A 520 -20.99 -19.41 -11.62
CA PRO A 520 -19.94 -19.43 -10.60
C PRO A 520 -18.86 -18.37 -10.85
N VAL A 521 -18.47 -17.66 -9.79
CA VAL A 521 -17.44 -16.62 -9.84
C VAL A 521 -16.36 -16.89 -8.79
N ALA A 522 -15.21 -17.36 -9.26
CA ALA A 522 -14.02 -17.52 -8.44
C ALA A 522 -13.45 -16.14 -8.09
N THR A 523 -13.63 -15.72 -6.85
CA THR A 523 -13.39 -14.34 -6.39
C THR A 523 -12.19 -14.30 -5.47
N ASN A 524 -11.11 -13.63 -5.87
CA ASN A 524 -9.81 -13.69 -5.20
C ASN A 524 -9.29 -15.12 -4.97
N PRO A 525 -9.42 -16.05 -5.95
CA PRO A 525 -9.35 -17.48 -5.64
C PRO A 525 -7.97 -17.95 -5.19
N ASP A 526 -7.96 -18.90 -4.25
CA ASP A 526 -6.80 -19.72 -3.92
C ASP A 526 -6.30 -20.49 -5.15
N ASP A 527 -5.08 -21.05 -5.08
CA ASP A 527 -4.45 -21.70 -6.24
C ASP A 527 -5.26 -22.91 -6.75
N THR A 528 -5.93 -23.62 -5.85
CA THR A 528 -6.72 -24.81 -6.21
C THR A 528 -8.01 -24.41 -6.91
N LEU A 529 -8.75 -23.44 -6.36
CA LEU A 529 -9.96 -22.89 -6.99
C LEU A 529 -9.61 -22.18 -8.29
N ARG A 530 -8.49 -21.46 -8.37
CA ARG A 530 -8.02 -20.80 -9.59
C ARG A 530 -7.76 -21.80 -10.71
N ALA A 531 -7.05 -22.89 -10.42
CA ALA A 531 -6.80 -23.95 -11.39
C ALA A 531 -8.13 -24.62 -11.85
N HIS A 532 -9.04 -24.88 -10.92
CA HIS A 532 -10.36 -25.44 -11.23
C HIS A 532 -11.20 -24.50 -12.10
N ALA A 533 -11.27 -23.21 -11.74
CA ALA A 533 -11.99 -22.18 -12.47
C ALA A 533 -11.45 -22.03 -13.90
N GLN A 534 -10.13 -22.03 -14.08
CA GLN A 534 -9.50 -21.99 -15.41
C GLN A 534 -9.86 -23.23 -16.25
N ALA A 535 -9.85 -24.42 -15.64
CA ALA A 535 -10.18 -25.66 -16.33
C ALA A 535 -11.66 -25.72 -16.77
N LYS A 536 -12.58 -25.15 -15.97
CA LYS A 536 -14.02 -25.12 -16.25
C LYS A 536 -14.48 -23.87 -17.02
N GLY A 537 -13.59 -22.89 -17.22
CA GLY A 537 -13.92 -21.60 -17.85
C GLY A 537 -14.78 -20.68 -16.98
N TRP A 538 -14.72 -20.82 -15.66
CA TRP A 538 -15.43 -19.95 -14.72
C TRP A 538 -14.83 -18.54 -14.70
N ARG A 539 -15.68 -17.54 -14.41
CA ARG A 539 -15.23 -16.15 -14.27
C ARG A 539 -14.31 -16.05 -13.06
N ILE A 540 -13.15 -15.42 -13.24
CA ILE A 540 -12.24 -15.05 -12.14
C ILE A 540 -12.35 -13.54 -11.92
N LEU A 541 -12.66 -13.15 -10.69
CA LEU A 541 -12.77 -11.76 -10.25
C LEU A 541 -11.74 -11.51 -9.15
N ASN A 542 -10.77 -10.62 -9.35
CA ASN A 542 -9.94 -10.14 -8.25
C ASN A 542 -10.52 -8.82 -7.77
N LEU A 543 -11.27 -8.87 -6.67
CA LEU A 543 -12.08 -7.77 -6.17
C LEU A 543 -11.25 -6.67 -5.49
N PHE A 544 -10.06 -7.03 -4.98
CA PHE A 544 -9.18 -6.12 -4.24
C PHE A 544 -7.98 -5.63 -5.05
N ASP A 545 -7.80 -6.14 -6.28
CA ASP A 545 -6.75 -5.64 -7.17
C ASP A 545 -7.18 -4.28 -7.73
N THR A 546 -6.46 -3.21 -7.37
CA THR A 546 -6.63 -1.91 -8.03
C THR A 546 -6.15 -2.03 -9.47
N ARG A 547 -7.08 -2.15 -10.41
CA ARG A 547 -6.81 -1.85 -11.83
C ARG A 547 -6.88 -0.33 -11.97
N ASP A 548 -5.73 0.29 -12.16
CA ASP A 548 -5.62 1.58 -12.87
C ASP A 548 -5.52 1.33 -14.38
#